data_AF-A0A962P042-F1
#
_entry.id   AF-A0A962P042-F1
#
_cell.length_a   1.000
_cell.length_b   1.000
_cell.length_c   1.000
_cell.angle_alpha   90.00
_cell.angle_beta   90.00
_cell.angle_gamma   90.00
#
_symmetry.space_group_name_H-M   'P 1'
#
loop_
_entity.id
_entity.type
_entity.pdbx_description
1 polymer ?
#
loop_
_entity_poly.entity_id
_entity_poly.type
_entity_poly.pdbx_seq_one_letter_code
_entity_poly.pdbx_strand_id
1 'polypeptide(L)'
;MTRYCLQCDDGTQLVHTHKDMTVTYRDKVAVVSAIEGWHCPVCGECEFVNELDSRHYMDVLNNLVAASKAEESTFIRNVRKKLGLKQSEAGKLFGGGVNAFSEYERGITQPHKSTIALLRLLNRHPELLNEVRMV
;
A
#
# COMPACT_ATOMS: atom_id res chain seq x y z
N MET A 1 22.69 8.89 28.39
CA MET A 1 22.11 10.17 27.91
C MET A 1 20.62 9.97 27.80
N THR A 2 19.83 10.92 28.28
CA THR A 2 18.37 10.93 28.10
C THR A 2 18.05 11.24 26.64
N ARG A 3 17.11 10.51 26.04
CA ARG A 3 16.59 10.77 24.70
C ARG A 3 15.12 11.15 24.79
N TYR A 4 14.70 12.10 23.96
CA TYR A 4 13.34 12.62 23.92
C TYR A 4 12.69 12.33 22.58
N CYS A 5 11.39 12.06 22.56
CA CYS A 5 10.65 11.77 21.35
C CYS A 5 10.42 13.04 20.52
N LEU A 6 11.07 13.13 19.36
CA LEU A 6 10.88 14.25 18.42
C LEU A 6 9.55 14.19 17.65
N GLN A 7 8.89 13.03 17.66
CA GLN A 7 7.59 12.86 16.99
C GLN A 7 6.42 13.39 17.82
N CYS A 8 6.49 13.27 19.15
CA CYS A 8 5.52 13.90 20.05
C CYS A 8 5.89 15.36 20.33
N ASP A 9 7.20 15.62 20.48
CA ASP A 9 7.77 16.92 20.86
C ASP A 9 7.15 17.52 22.14
N ASP A 10 6.72 16.65 23.07
CA ASP A 10 6.03 17.01 24.33
C ASP A 10 6.92 16.79 25.57
N GLY A 11 8.22 16.50 25.36
CA GLY A 11 9.16 16.16 26.43
C GLY A 11 9.12 14.70 26.88
N THR A 12 8.38 13.83 26.19
CA THR A 12 8.38 12.38 26.47
C THR A 12 9.77 11.77 26.30
N GLN A 13 10.25 11.07 27.32
CA GLN A 13 11.51 10.33 27.26
C GLN A 13 11.32 8.98 26.57
N LEU A 14 12.28 8.63 25.71
CA LEU A 14 12.31 7.32 25.08
C LEU A 14 12.84 6.25 26.04
N VAL A 15 12.30 5.04 25.93
CA VAL A 15 12.72 3.87 26.72
C VAL A 15 13.44 2.89 25.82
N HIS A 16 14.69 2.55 26.16
CA HIS A 16 15.44 1.52 25.45
C HIS A 16 14.90 0.13 25.81
N THR A 17 14.33 -0.57 24.85
CA THR A 17 13.74 -1.90 25.08
C THR A 17 13.52 -2.66 23.77
N HIS A 18 13.09 -3.92 23.88
CA HIS A 18 12.57 -4.71 22.77
C HIS A 18 11.05 -4.65 22.79
N LYS A 19 10.43 -4.27 21.68
CA LYS A 19 8.97 -4.21 21.58
C LYS A 19 8.50 -4.60 20.20
N ASP A 20 7.33 -5.21 20.14
CA ASP A 20 6.63 -5.43 18.89
C ASP A 20 6.15 -4.10 18.30
N MET A 21 6.41 -3.92 17.01
CA MET A 21 5.99 -2.76 16.24
C MET A 21 4.92 -3.16 15.23
N THR A 22 3.98 -2.27 14.98
CA THR A 22 2.93 -2.49 13.98
C THR A 22 3.25 -1.69 12.72
N VAL A 23 3.35 -2.38 11.57
CA VAL A 23 3.41 -1.74 10.25
C VAL A 23 2.04 -1.76 9.60
N THR A 24 1.64 -0.61 9.05
CA THR A 24 0.37 -0.48 8.34
C THR A 24 0.65 0.00 6.91
N TYR A 25 0.04 -0.67 5.94
CA TYR A 25 0.03 -0.22 4.55
C TYR A 25 -1.38 -0.37 3.98
N ARG A 26 -2.01 0.77 3.66
CA ARG A 26 -3.41 0.85 3.25
C ARG A 26 -4.33 0.22 4.31
N ASP A 27 -5.03 -0.85 3.98
CA ASP A 27 -5.93 -1.63 4.84
C ASP A 27 -5.26 -2.86 5.47
N LYS A 28 -3.97 -3.08 5.18
CA LYS A 28 -3.21 -4.22 5.70
C LYS A 28 -2.36 -3.82 6.90
N VAL A 29 -2.28 -4.73 7.86
CA VAL A 29 -1.52 -4.56 9.10
C VAL A 29 -0.64 -5.80 9.30
N ALA A 30 0.61 -5.61 9.72
CA ALA A 30 1.48 -6.68 10.16
C ALA A 30 2.24 -6.27 11.42
N VAL A 31 2.66 -7.25 12.20
CA VAL A 31 3.47 -7.05 13.41
C VAL A 31 4.91 -7.45 13.10
N VAL A 32 5.85 -6.59 13.49
CA VAL A 32 7.28 -6.84 13.47
C VAL A 32 7.71 -7.07 14.91
N SER A 33 8.04 -8.31 15.24
CA SER A 33 8.29 -8.70 16.62
C SER A 33 9.67 -8.32 17.11
N ALA A 34 9.76 -8.03 18.40
CA ALA A 34 11.00 -7.89 19.17
C ALA A 34 12.03 -6.90 18.59
N ILE A 35 11.59 -5.71 18.16
CA ILE A 35 12.49 -4.66 17.67
C ILE A 35 13.20 -3.99 18.84
N GLU A 36 14.53 -4.05 18.86
CA GLU A 36 15.36 -3.28 19.77
C GLU A 36 15.42 -1.82 19.32
N GLY A 37 15.13 -0.91 20.26
CA GLY A 37 15.23 0.51 19.97
C GLY A 37 14.87 1.40 21.15
N TRP A 38 14.89 2.70 20.88
CA TRP A 38 14.37 3.70 21.80
C TRP A 38 12.90 3.96 21.47
N HIS A 39 12.02 3.39 22.28
CA HIS A 39 10.57 3.41 22.05
C HIS A 39 9.89 4.54 22.83
N CYS A 40 9.01 5.28 22.16
CA CYS A 40 8.13 6.25 22.80
C CYS A 40 6.91 5.54 23.40
N PRO A 41 6.65 5.67 24.72
CA PRO A 41 5.50 5.05 25.35
C PRO A 41 4.15 5.70 24.97
N VAL A 42 4.18 6.90 24.39
CA VAL A 42 2.98 7.69 24.05
C VAL A 42 2.53 7.44 22.61
N CYS A 43 3.37 7.76 21.61
CA CYS A 43 2.99 7.63 20.21
C CYS A 43 3.41 6.30 19.56
N GLY A 44 4.29 5.52 20.20
CA GLY A 44 4.83 4.28 19.63
C GLY A 44 5.95 4.46 18.61
N GLU A 45 6.50 5.67 18.44
CA GLU A 45 7.71 5.92 17.65
C GLU A 45 8.90 5.09 18.16
N CYS A 46 9.77 4.65 17.27
CA CYS A 46 10.98 3.89 17.61
C CYS A 46 12.19 4.41 16.86
N GLU A 47 13.24 4.80 17.58
CA GLU A 47 14.57 4.99 16.99
C GLU A 47 15.32 3.65 16.99
N PHE A 48 15.56 3.11 15.79
CA PHE A 48 16.35 1.88 15.63
C PHE A 48 17.79 2.09 16.10
N VAL A 49 18.33 1.13 16.86
CA VAL A 49 19.72 1.16 17.35
C VAL A 49 20.66 0.26 16.56
N ASN A 50 20.12 -0.65 15.75
CA ASN A 50 20.89 -1.57 14.95
C ASN A 50 20.28 -1.76 13.54
N GLU A 51 21.13 -2.17 12.61
CA GLU A 51 20.74 -2.32 11.21
C GLU A 51 19.90 -3.58 10.96
N LEU A 52 20.05 -4.62 11.81
CA LEU A 52 19.29 -5.87 11.71
C LEU A 52 17.79 -5.61 11.90
N ASP A 53 17.41 -4.88 12.94
CA ASP A 53 16.03 -4.55 13.28
C ASP A 53 15.43 -3.55 12.30
N SER A 54 16.21 -2.55 11.88
CA SER A 54 15.75 -1.62 10.84
C SER A 54 15.45 -2.35 9.52
N ARG A 55 16.28 -3.33 9.13
CA ARG A 55 16.04 -4.17 7.96
C ARG A 55 14.84 -5.08 8.16
N HIS A 56 14.73 -5.74 9.31
CA HIS A 56 13.60 -6.61 9.62
C HIS A 56 12.26 -5.86 9.51
N TYR A 57 12.20 -4.64 10.08
CA TYR A 57 11.02 -3.77 9.94
C TYR A 57 10.73 -3.43 8.48
N MET A 58 11.75 -3.03 7.72
CA MET A 58 11.60 -2.69 6.31
C MET A 58 11.22 -3.88 5.44
N ASP A 59 11.71 -5.09 5.73
CA ASP A 59 11.38 -6.31 5.01
C ASP A 59 9.91 -6.68 5.19
N VAL A 60 9.40 -6.61 6.43
CA VAL A 60 7.97 -6.84 6.70
C VAL A 60 7.11 -5.78 6.00
N LEU A 61 7.50 -4.51 6.04
CA LEU A 61 6.79 -3.44 5.32
C LEU A 61 6.81 -3.67 3.79
N ASN A 62 7.96 -4.01 3.22
CA ASN A 62 8.12 -4.27 1.79
C ASN A 62 7.27 -5.47 1.34
N ASN A 63 7.22 -6.53 2.15
CA ASN A 63 6.36 -7.69 1.91
C ASN A 63 4.88 -7.30 1.92
N LEU A 64 4.46 -6.44 2.86
CA LEU A 64 3.09 -5.95 2.94
C LEU A 64 2.71 -5.11 1.72
N VAL A 65 3.62 -4.23 1.29
CA VAL A 65 3.48 -3.41 0.07
C VAL A 65 3.38 -4.31 -1.17
N ALA A 66 4.27 -5.29 -1.31
CA ALA A 66 4.29 -6.21 -2.43
C ALA A 66 3.00 -7.05 -2.50
N ALA A 67 2.54 -7.57 -1.37
CA ALA A 67 1.28 -8.32 -1.28
C ALA A 67 0.06 -7.44 -1.64
N SER A 68 0.04 -6.17 -1.22
CA SER A 68 -1.03 -5.23 -1.61
C SER A 68 -1.01 -4.91 -3.10
N LYS A 69 0.17 -4.66 -3.69
CA LYS A 69 0.34 -4.44 -5.14
C LYS A 69 -0.09 -5.65 -5.96
N ALA A 70 0.25 -6.87 -5.51
CA ALA A 70 -0.11 -8.11 -6.20
C ALA A 70 -1.64 -8.34 -6.21
N GLU A 71 -2.30 -8.05 -5.09
CA GLU A 71 -3.76 -8.12 -4.98
C GLU A 71 -4.44 -7.09 -5.89
N GLU A 72 -3.97 -5.84 -5.88
CA GLU A 72 -4.49 -4.78 -6.76
C GLU A 72 -4.30 -5.11 -8.24
N SER A 73 -3.12 -5.61 -8.63
CA SER A 73 -2.82 -6.09 -9.99
C SER A 73 -3.80 -7.18 -10.43
N THR A 74 -4.08 -8.13 -9.54
CA THR A 74 -5.00 -9.25 -9.78
C THR A 74 -6.44 -8.76 -9.90
N PHE A 75 -6.86 -7.85 -9.01
CA PHE A 75 -8.16 -7.22 -9.06
C PHE A 75 -8.39 -6.49 -10.40
N ILE A 76 -7.45 -5.64 -10.84
CA ILE A 76 -7.54 -4.91 -12.10
C ILE A 76 -7.68 -5.87 -13.28
N ARG A 77 -6.86 -6.91 -13.35
CA ARG A 77 -6.94 -7.94 -14.40
C ARG A 77 -8.30 -8.61 -14.43
N ASN A 78 -8.82 -9.01 -13.28
CA ASN A 78 -10.09 -9.72 -13.16
C ASN A 78 -11.27 -8.85 -13.58
N VAL A 79 -11.32 -7.60 -13.11
CA VAL A 79 -12.37 -6.66 -13.49
C VAL A 79 -12.31 -6.35 -14.98
N ARG A 80 -11.13 -6.06 -15.54
CA ARG A 80 -10.99 -5.79 -16.97
C ARG A 80 -11.50 -6.97 -17.81
N LYS A 81 -11.12 -8.20 -17.45
CA LYS A 81 -11.60 -9.42 -18.13
C LYS A 81 -13.11 -9.60 -17.98
N LYS A 82 -13.66 -9.35 -16.79
CA LYS A 82 -15.11 -9.38 -16.54
C LYS A 82 -15.87 -8.39 -17.43
N LEU A 83 -15.29 -7.21 -17.68
CA LEU A 83 -15.84 -6.19 -18.56
C LEU A 83 -15.59 -6.48 -20.06
N GLY A 84 -14.93 -7.59 -20.41
CA GLY A 84 -14.67 -7.97 -21.80
C GLY A 84 -13.68 -7.05 -22.53
N LEU A 85 -12.86 -6.29 -21.80
CA LEU A 85 -11.95 -5.30 -22.39
C LEU A 85 -10.55 -5.88 -22.64
N LYS A 86 -9.93 -5.53 -23.77
CA LYS A 86 -8.48 -5.68 -23.96
C LYS A 86 -7.73 -4.64 -23.13
N GLN A 87 -6.44 -4.88 -22.84
CA GLN A 87 -5.61 -3.92 -22.09
C GLN A 87 -5.52 -2.56 -22.79
N SER A 88 -5.38 -2.55 -24.12
CA SER A 88 -5.33 -1.32 -24.92
C SER A 88 -6.65 -0.56 -24.93
N GLU A 89 -7.79 -1.27 -24.93
CA GLU A 89 -9.13 -0.67 -24.84
C GLU A 89 -9.34 -0.05 -23.46
N ALA A 90 -8.96 -0.77 -22.40
CA ALA A 90 -9.04 -0.28 -21.03
C ALA A 90 -8.14 0.96 -20.83
N GLY A 91 -6.91 0.96 -21.35
CA GLY A 91 -6.00 2.11 -21.26
C GLY A 91 -6.47 3.35 -22.02
N LYS A 92 -7.28 3.18 -23.07
CA LYS A 92 -7.96 4.29 -23.74
C LYS A 92 -9.16 4.78 -22.93
N LEU A 93 -9.99 3.86 -22.43
CA LEU A 93 -11.24 4.17 -21.73
C LEU A 93 -11.02 4.79 -20.35
N PHE A 94 -10.08 4.24 -19.57
CA PHE A 94 -9.79 4.69 -18.20
C PHE A 94 -8.61 5.67 -18.13
N GLY A 95 -7.97 5.96 -19.27
CA GLY A 95 -6.76 6.77 -19.36
C GLY A 95 -5.46 6.01 -19.02
N GLY A 96 -4.34 6.74 -19.12
CA GLY A 96 -2.98 6.20 -18.92
C GLY A 96 -2.30 5.68 -20.18
N GLY A 97 -3.02 5.62 -21.32
CA GLY A 97 -2.47 5.20 -22.60
C GLY A 97 -2.46 3.69 -22.79
N VAL A 98 -2.02 3.24 -23.98
CA VAL A 98 -2.20 1.83 -24.42
C VAL A 98 -1.48 0.79 -23.55
N ASN A 99 -0.45 1.19 -22.80
CA ASN A 99 0.36 0.31 -21.96
C ASN A 99 -0.02 0.32 -20.48
N ALA A 100 -0.88 1.25 -20.05
CA ALA A 100 -1.21 1.43 -18.63
C ALA A 100 -1.70 0.14 -17.97
N PHE A 101 -2.69 -0.53 -18.55
CA PHE A 101 -3.23 -1.77 -17.98
C PHE A 101 -2.24 -2.93 -18.03
N SER A 102 -1.25 -2.93 -18.94
CA SER A 102 -0.17 -3.91 -18.91
C SER A 102 0.73 -3.69 -17.69
N GLU A 103 1.11 -2.44 -17.41
CA GLU A 103 1.94 -2.08 -16.27
C GLU A 103 1.21 -2.26 -14.93
N TYR A 104 -0.07 -1.88 -14.87
CA TYR A 104 -0.92 -2.03 -13.69
C TYR A 104 -1.08 -3.51 -13.32
N GLU A 105 -1.36 -4.38 -14.30
CA GLU A 105 -1.51 -5.82 -14.06
C GLU A 105 -0.19 -6.53 -13.76
N ARG A 106 0.96 -5.87 -14.00
CA ARG A 106 2.29 -6.33 -13.61
C ARG A 106 2.77 -5.70 -12.29
N GLY A 107 1.99 -4.79 -11.70
CA GLY A 107 2.35 -4.08 -10.47
C GLY A 107 3.51 -3.09 -10.61
N ILE A 108 3.86 -2.70 -11.85
CA ILE A 108 4.98 -1.78 -12.13
C ILE A 108 4.57 -0.35 -11.81
N THR A 109 3.42 0.05 -12.33
CA THR A 109 2.84 1.39 -12.14
C THR A 109 1.56 1.23 -11.32
N GLN A 110 1.35 2.10 -10.34
CA GLN A 110 0.07 2.13 -9.63
C GLN A 110 -0.93 3.01 -10.40
N PRO A 111 -2.17 2.53 -10.61
CA PRO A 111 -3.22 3.35 -11.20
C PRO A 111 -3.64 4.49 -10.26
N HIS A 112 -4.23 5.55 -10.82
CA HIS A 112 -4.81 6.62 -10.02
C HIS A 112 -5.95 6.10 -9.13
N LYS A 113 -6.15 6.72 -7.96
CA LYS A 113 -7.22 6.34 -7.01
C LYS A 113 -8.60 6.31 -7.67
N SER A 114 -8.88 7.27 -8.56
CA SER A 114 -10.12 7.33 -9.33
C SER A 114 -10.31 6.13 -10.27
N THR A 115 -9.25 5.66 -10.91
CA THR A 115 -9.30 4.46 -11.78
C THR A 115 -9.67 3.22 -10.97
N ILE A 116 -9.07 3.04 -9.79
CA ILE A 116 -9.44 1.93 -8.88
C ILE A 116 -10.88 2.06 -8.41
N ALA A 117 -11.32 3.26 -8.03
CA ALA A 117 -12.69 3.49 -7.59
C ALA A 117 -13.71 3.15 -8.69
N LEU A 118 -13.46 3.59 -9.93
CA LEU A 118 -14.32 3.28 -11.06
C LEU A 118 -14.31 1.80 -11.42
N LEU A 119 -13.15 1.13 -11.39
CA LEU A 119 -13.06 -0.32 -11.57
C LEU A 119 -13.84 -1.08 -10.47
N ARG A 120 -13.81 -0.61 -9.21
CA ARG A 120 -14.62 -1.18 -8.13
C ARG A 120 -16.12 -0.99 -8.36
N LEU A 121 -16.54 0.18 -8.86
CA LEU A 121 -17.93 0.44 -9.23
C LEU A 121 -18.37 -0.50 -10.36
N LEU A 122 -17.62 -0.54 -11.47
CA LEU A 122 -17.92 -1.39 -12.63
C LEU A 122 -17.81 -2.89 -12.33
N ASN A 123 -17.01 -3.29 -11.34
CA ASN A 123 -17.01 -4.67 -10.90
C ASN A 123 -18.34 -5.07 -10.25
N ARG A 124 -19.01 -4.15 -9.56
CA ARG A 124 -20.34 -4.38 -8.96
C ARG A 124 -21.47 -4.17 -9.97
N HIS A 125 -21.29 -3.19 -10.86
CA HIS A 125 -22.27 -2.71 -11.83
C HIS A 125 -21.68 -2.72 -13.26
N PRO A 126 -21.43 -3.90 -13.85
CA PRO A 126 -20.82 -4.00 -15.18
C PRO A 126 -21.68 -3.38 -16.29
N GLU A 127 -22.98 -3.27 -16.09
CA GLU A 127 -23.94 -2.60 -16.99
C GLU A 127 -23.59 -1.13 -17.26
N LEU A 128 -22.97 -0.45 -16.29
CA LEU A 128 -22.57 0.97 -16.39
C LEU A 128 -21.37 1.17 -17.33
N LEU A 129 -20.73 0.10 -17.81
CA LEU A 129 -19.61 0.22 -18.76
C LEU A 129 -20.01 0.99 -20.02
N ASN A 130 -21.26 0.84 -20.47
CA ASN A 130 -21.75 1.54 -21.65
C ASN A 130 -21.82 3.05 -21.43
N GLU A 131 -22.13 3.50 -20.22
CA GLU A 131 -22.12 4.93 -19.87
C GLU A 131 -20.71 5.50 -19.90
N VAL A 132 -19.74 4.77 -19.37
CA VAL A 132 -18.33 5.19 -19.40
C VAL A 132 -17.78 5.29 -20.83
N ARG A 133 -18.26 4.45 -21.76
CA ARG A 133 -17.86 4.49 -23.17
C ARG A 133 -18.40 5.67 -23.97
N MET A 134 -19.41 6.38 -23.45
CA MET A 134 -19.99 7.55 -24.11
C MET A 134 -19.24 8.85 -23.80
N VAL A 135 -18.29 8.81 -22.86
CA VAL A 135 -17.39 9.92 -22.53
C VAL A 135 -16.25 9.97 -23.53
#